data_AF-A0A8B7R4L2-F1
#
_entry.id   AF-A0A8B7R4L2-F1
#
_cell.length_a   1.000
_cell.length_b   1.000
_cell.length_c   1.000
_cell.angle_alpha   90.00
_cell.angle_beta   90.00
_cell.angle_gamma   90.00
#
_symmetry.space_group_name_H-M   'P 1'
#
loop_
_entity.id
_entity.type
_entity.pdbx_description
1 polymer ?
#
loop_
_entity_poly.entity_id
_entity_poly.type
_entity_poly.pdbx_seq_one_letter_code
_entity_poly.pdbx_strand_id
1 'polypeptide(L)'
;MIVQRVILNSRPGKNGNPVAENFRVEEVNLPDNINEGQVQVKTLYLSVDPYMRCRMNEDTGSDYLTPWQLSQVVDGGGVGIIEESKHTNFTKGDFVTSFYWPWQTKVILDGNSLQKVDPQLVDGHLSYFLGAIGMPGLTSLFGIQEKGHITAGSNQTMVVSGAAGACGSLAGQVSFLKII
;
A
#
# COMPACT_ATOMS: atom_id res chain seq x y z
N MET A 1 -7.16 16.97 17.87
CA MET A 1 -6.59 15.89 18.73
C MET A 1 -5.12 15.57 18.37
N ILE A 2 -4.29 15.02 19.28
CA ILE A 2 -2.89 14.63 18.93
C ILE A 2 -2.86 13.25 18.24
N VAL A 3 -2.06 13.12 17.17
CA VAL A 3 -1.82 11.88 16.42
C VAL A 3 -0.33 11.71 16.13
N GLN A 4 0.12 10.46 15.97
CA GLN A 4 1.49 10.14 15.57
C GLN A 4 1.60 10.00 14.06
N ARG A 5 2.68 10.50 13.46
CA ARG A 5 3.05 10.28 12.06
C ARG A 5 4.51 9.88 11.91
N VAL A 6 4.84 9.25 10.79
CA VAL A 6 6.21 8.90 10.40
C VAL A 6 6.66 9.80 9.26
N ILE A 7 7.83 10.40 9.41
CA ILE A 7 8.45 11.27 8.41
C ILE A 7 9.77 10.67 7.92
N LEU A 8 10.23 11.10 6.74
CA LEU A 8 11.57 10.78 6.27
C LEU A 8 12.60 11.66 7.01
N ASN A 9 13.43 11.03 7.83
CA ASN A 9 14.45 11.70 8.67
C ASN A 9 15.78 11.90 7.92
N SER A 10 16.21 10.92 7.14
CA SER A 10 17.46 10.98 6.37
C SER A 10 17.39 10.05 5.15
N ARG A 11 18.25 10.32 4.15
CA ARG A 11 18.39 9.45 2.97
C ARG A 11 19.59 8.51 3.15
N PRO A 12 19.47 7.22 2.82
CA PRO A 12 20.61 6.29 2.85
C PRO A 12 21.59 6.51 1.68
N GLY A 13 21.26 7.38 0.72
CA GLY A 13 21.98 7.51 -0.55
C GLY A 13 21.65 6.38 -1.53
N LYS A 14 21.96 6.56 -2.83
CA LYS A 14 21.57 5.61 -3.89
C LYS A 14 22.11 4.19 -3.68
N ASN A 15 23.32 4.07 -3.14
CA ASN A 15 24.02 2.80 -2.92
C ASN A 15 24.02 2.35 -1.45
N GLY A 16 23.35 3.08 -0.55
CA GLY A 16 23.31 2.72 0.86
C GLY A 16 22.12 1.82 1.22
N ASN A 17 22.27 1.11 2.33
CA ASN A 17 21.21 0.27 2.87
C ASN A 17 20.22 1.14 3.67
N PRO A 18 18.90 0.95 3.51
CA PRO A 18 17.93 1.61 4.36
C PRO A 18 18.01 1.08 5.79
N VAL A 19 17.88 1.97 6.76
CA VAL A 19 17.87 1.67 8.20
C VAL A 19 16.67 2.35 8.88
N ALA A 20 16.30 1.89 10.07
CA ALA A 20 15.13 2.42 10.79
C ALA A 20 15.26 3.94 11.06
N GLU A 21 16.48 4.41 11.34
CA GLU A 21 16.81 5.81 11.63
C GLU A 21 16.67 6.74 10.42
N ASN A 22 16.46 6.18 9.22
CA ASN A 22 16.02 6.97 8.07
C ASN A 22 14.60 7.49 8.23
N PHE A 23 13.84 6.98 9.19
CA PHE A 23 12.50 7.41 9.55
C PHE A 23 12.48 7.96 10.97
N ARG A 24 11.54 8.88 11.24
CA ARG A 24 11.31 9.43 12.59
C ARG A 24 9.81 9.51 12.86
N VAL A 25 9.42 9.10 14.06
CA VAL A 25 8.06 9.28 14.57
C VAL A 25 7.96 10.66 15.22
N GLU A 26 6.89 11.38 14.93
CA GLU A 26 6.57 12.65 15.58
C GLU A 26 5.06 12.79 15.83
N GLU A 27 4.71 13.69 16.74
CA GLU A 27 3.33 14.00 17.08
C GLU A 27 2.89 15.30 16.41
N VAL A 28 1.64 15.31 15.93
CA VAL A 28 1.02 16.48 15.32
C VAL A 28 -0.43 16.65 15.80
N ASN A 29 -0.93 17.88 15.76
CA ASN A 29 -2.34 18.15 15.99
C ASN A 29 -3.14 17.86 14.72
N LEU A 30 -4.05 16.90 14.80
CA LEU A 30 -5.09 16.68 13.81
C LEU A 30 -6.16 17.77 13.97
N PRO A 31 -6.56 18.46 12.88
CA PRO A 31 -7.68 19.40 12.91
C PRO A 31 -8.95 18.78 13.51
N ASP A 32 -9.71 19.60 14.24
CA ASP A 32 -10.96 19.14 14.87
C ASP A 32 -12.16 19.18 13.91
N ASN A 33 -11.98 19.65 12.67
CA ASN A 33 -13.00 19.67 11.64
C ASN A 33 -12.49 19.12 10.29
N ILE A 34 -13.41 18.55 9.51
CA ILE A 34 -13.20 18.17 8.12
C ILE A 34 -13.99 19.09 7.19
N ASN A 35 -13.50 19.34 5.99
CA ASN A 35 -14.18 20.14 4.97
C ASN A 35 -15.11 19.28 4.09
N GLU A 36 -15.95 19.92 3.27
CA GLU A 36 -16.75 19.24 2.25
C GLU A 36 -15.85 18.40 1.33
N GLY A 37 -16.29 17.18 1.01
CA GLY A 37 -15.52 16.22 0.23
C GLY A 37 -14.43 15.48 1.02
N GLN A 38 -14.17 15.83 2.28
CA GLN A 38 -13.17 15.14 3.10
C GLN A 38 -13.78 14.07 4.00
N VAL A 39 -12.93 13.14 4.43
CA VAL A 39 -13.25 12.13 5.44
C VAL A 39 -12.14 12.08 6.49
N GLN A 40 -12.52 11.84 7.75
CA GLN A 40 -11.58 11.47 8.80
C GLN A 40 -11.52 9.94 8.91
N VAL A 41 -10.31 9.40 8.88
CA VAL A 41 -10.07 7.96 8.82
C VAL A 41 -9.10 7.54 9.91
N LYS A 42 -9.42 6.44 10.59
CA LYS A 42 -8.48 5.75 11.48
C LYS A 42 -7.70 4.72 10.69
N THR A 43 -6.38 4.84 10.68
CA THR A 43 -5.49 3.87 10.03
C THR A 43 -5.51 2.55 10.79
N LEU A 44 -5.65 1.45 10.07
CA LEU A 44 -5.65 0.09 10.63
C LEU A 44 -4.39 -0.67 10.23
N TYR A 45 -4.03 -0.63 8.94
CA TYR A 45 -2.88 -1.32 8.38
C TYR A 45 -2.15 -0.43 7.39
N LEU A 46 -0.82 -0.53 7.35
CA LEU A 46 0.06 0.11 6.38
C LEU A 46 0.94 -0.97 5.75
N SER A 47 1.24 -0.80 4.47
CA SER A 47 2.17 -1.65 3.73
C SER A 47 3.59 -1.10 3.81
N VAL A 48 4.57 -2.00 3.70
CA VAL A 48 5.97 -1.67 3.39
C VAL A 48 6.40 -2.52 2.21
N ASP A 49 6.86 -1.87 1.15
CA ASP A 49 7.08 -2.53 -0.14
C ASP A 49 8.47 -2.22 -0.71
N PRO A 50 9.08 -3.15 -1.47
CA PRO A 50 10.41 -2.93 -2.06
C PRO A 50 10.52 -1.65 -2.91
N TYR A 51 9.44 -1.24 -3.61
CA TYR A 51 9.45 -0.01 -4.42
C TYR A 51 9.70 1.25 -3.57
N MET A 52 9.36 1.23 -2.28
CA MET A 52 9.58 2.36 -1.38
C MET A 52 11.06 2.72 -1.25
N ARG A 53 11.97 1.77 -1.50
CA ARG A 53 13.41 2.05 -1.45
C ARG A 53 13.83 3.13 -2.43
N CYS A 54 13.27 3.18 -3.64
CA CYS A 54 13.63 4.23 -4.60
C CYS A 54 13.10 5.60 -4.16
N ARG A 55 11.95 5.64 -3.46
CA ARG A 55 11.37 6.89 -2.91
C ARG A 55 12.22 7.52 -1.81
N MET A 56 13.13 6.77 -1.19
CA MET A 56 14.10 7.31 -0.23
C MET A 56 15.25 8.09 -0.90
N ASN A 57 15.49 7.91 -2.20
CA ASN A 57 16.49 8.65 -2.95
C ASN A 57 16.00 10.06 -3.32
N GLU A 58 16.91 10.94 -3.74
CA GLU A 58 16.54 12.25 -4.30
C GLU A 58 15.82 12.12 -5.65
N ASP A 59 16.20 11.12 -6.45
CA ASP A 59 15.59 10.75 -7.71
C ASP A 59 15.16 9.28 -7.66
N THR A 60 13.89 9.02 -8.00
CA THR A 60 13.31 7.67 -8.07
C THR A 60 13.76 6.92 -9.33
N GLY A 61 14.20 7.65 -10.35
CA GLY A 61 14.55 7.12 -11.66
C GLY A 61 13.33 6.87 -12.57
N SER A 62 12.14 7.39 -12.19
CA SER A 62 10.93 7.21 -12.98
C SER A 62 9.85 8.25 -12.69
N ASP A 63 9.08 8.62 -13.71
CA ASP A 63 8.01 9.62 -13.59
C ASP A 63 6.75 9.12 -12.87
N TYR A 64 6.59 7.80 -12.72
CA TYR A 64 5.41 7.20 -12.08
C TYR A 64 5.49 7.12 -10.55
N LEU A 65 6.64 7.48 -9.96
CA LEU A 65 6.85 7.54 -8.51
C LEU A 65 7.62 8.81 -8.12
N THR A 66 7.13 9.52 -7.12
CA THR A 66 7.80 10.71 -6.58
C THR A 66 8.70 10.35 -5.39
N PRO A 67 9.85 11.03 -5.23
CA PRO A 67 10.70 10.84 -4.06
C PRO A 67 10.03 11.44 -2.82
N TRP A 68 10.15 10.75 -1.69
CA TRP A 68 9.76 11.30 -0.40
C TRP A 68 10.64 12.48 -0.04
N GLN A 69 10.04 13.49 0.58
CA GLN A 69 10.72 14.71 0.99
C GLN A 69 11.18 14.60 2.44
N LEU A 70 12.37 15.15 2.74
CA LEU A 70 12.90 15.18 4.10
C LEU A 70 11.97 15.99 5.01
N SER A 71 11.80 15.52 6.24
CA SER A 71 10.90 16.10 7.25
C SER A 71 9.41 16.16 6.84
N GLN A 72 9.02 15.48 5.76
CA GLN A 72 7.62 15.33 5.36
C GLN A 72 7.13 13.92 5.69
N VAL A 73 5.81 13.81 5.86
CA VAL A 73 5.16 12.53 6.16
C VAL A 73 5.38 11.55 5.01
N VAL A 74 5.68 10.31 5.36
CA VAL A 74 5.83 9.19 4.42
C VAL A 74 4.45 8.68 4.03
N ASP A 75 4.30 8.16 2.81
CA ASP A 75 3.03 7.61 2.32
C ASP A 75 3.21 6.29 1.54
N GLY A 76 2.19 5.45 1.54
CA GLY A 76 2.18 4.19 0.80
C GLY A 76 0.83 3.48 0.86
N GLY A 77 0.80 2.19 0.54
CA GLY A 77 -0.43 1.40 0.66
C GLY A 77 -0.96 1.39 2.09
N GLY A 78 -2.25 1.65 2.29
CA GLY A 78 -2.88 1.59 3.60
C GLY A 78 -4.36 1.27 3.56
N VAL A 79 -4.87 0.70 4.65
CA VAL A 79 -6.28 0.42 4.88
C VAL A 79 -6.72 1.00 6.21
N GLY A 80 -7.91 1.57 6.25
CA GLY A 80 -8.48 2.14 7.45
C GLY A 80 -10.00 2.19 7.44
N ILE A 81 -10.56 2.72 8.52
CA ILE A 81 -12.00 2.84 8.75
C ILE A 81 -12.39 4.30 8.91
N ILE A 82 -13.45 4.71 8.22
CA ILE A 82 -13.96 6.08 8.29
C ILE A 82 -14.60 6.32 9.66
N GLU A 83 -14.12 7.33 10.38
CA GLU A 83 -14.67 7.78 11.66
C GLU A 83 -15.68 8.93 11.49
N GLU A 84 -15.48 9.78 10.48
CA GLU A 84 -16.34 10.92 10.13
C GLU A 84 -16.27 11.18 8.61
N SER A 85 -17.37 11.61 7.98
CA SER A 85 -17.42 11.87 6.53
C SER A 85 -18.24 13.12 6.21
N LYS A 86 -17.70 13.95 5.31
CA LYS A 86 -18.43 14.97 4.54
C LYS A 86 -18.31 14.72 3.04
N HIS A 87 -18.12 13.46 2.64
CA HIS A 87 -18.09 13.04 1.25
C HIS A 87 -19.33 12.17 0.95
N THR A 88 -20.04 12.47 -0.13
CA THR A 88 -21.34 11.86 -0.46
C THR A 88 -21.30 10.34 -0.66
N ASN A 89 -20.17 9.80 -1.12
CA ASN A 89 -20.01 8.36 -1.38
C ASN A 89 -19.52 7.53 -0.17
N PHE A 90 -19.25 8.17 0.97
CA PHE A 90 -18.66 7.51 2.13
C PHE A 90 -19.44 7.78 3.42
N THR A 91 -19.58 6.76 4.25
CA THR A 91 -20.21 6.89 5.57
C THR A 91 -19.27 6.38 6.66
N LYS A 92 -19.54 6.81 7.91
CA LYS A 92 -18.84 6.31 9.08
C LYS A 92 -18.98 4.79 9.17
N GLY A 93 -17.86 4.10 9.39
CA GLY A 93 -17.79 2.64 9.45
C GLY A 93 -17.35 1.97 8.14
N ASP A 94 -17.30 2.71 7.03
CA ASP A 94 -16.77 2.19 5.77
C ASP A 94 -15.28 1.90 5.87
N PHE A 95 -14.85 0.78 5.27
CA PHE A 95 -13.45 0.45 5.08
C PHE A 95 -12.95 0.98 3.74
N VAL A 96 -11.79 1.61 3.76
CA VAL A 96 -11.21 2.28 2.59
C VAL A 96 -9.73 1.96 2.45
N THR A 97 -9.23 2.03 1.23
CA THR A 97 -7.82 1.86 0.87
C THR A 97 -7.31 3.03 0.02
N SER A 98 -5.99 3.26 0.08
CA SER A 98 -5.28 4.17 -0.80
C SER A 98 -3.83 3.71 -1.01
N PHE A 99 -3.27 4.01 -2.18
CA PHE A 99 -1.83 3.82 -2.45
C PHE A 99 -0.96 4.97 -1.90
N TYR A 100 -1.59 6.08 -1.51
CA TYR A 100 -0.95 7.28 -0.98
C TYR A 100 -1.39 7.56 0.46
N TRP A 101 -1.56 6.49 1.24
CA TRP A 101 -1.97 6.58 2.63
C TRP A 101 -0.83 7.17 3.49
N PRO A 102 -1.02 8.33 4.14
CA PRO A 102 0.01 8.90 5.00
C PRO A 102 0.27 7.98 6.19
N TRP A 103 1.54 7.73 6.52
CA TRP A 103 1.94 6.94 7.69
C TRP A 103 1.63 7.72 8.97
N GLN A 104 0.37 7.69 9.38
CA GLN A 104 -0.18 8.45 10.49
C GLN A 104 -1.36 7.69 11.11
N THR A 105 -1.56 7.79 12.43
CA THR A 105 -2.56 6.96 13.14
C THR A 105 -4.01 7.33 12.82
N LYS A 106 -4.28 8.61 12.54
CA LYS A 106 -5.54 9.10 11.97
C LYS A 106 -5.27 10.20 10.96
N VAL A 107 -6.04 10.25 9.88
CA VAL A 107 -5.82 11.18 8.76
C VAL A 107 -7.12 11.83 8.31
N ILE A 108 -7.02 13.05 7.78
CA ILE A 108 -8.10 13.69 7.02
C ILE A 108 -7.67 13.63 5.56
N LEU A 109 -8.48 12.99 4.72
CA LEU A 109 -8.19 12.77 3.29
C LEU A 109 -9.34 13.29 2.43
N ASP A 110 -9.02 13.69 1.20
CA ASP A 110 -10.04 13.88 0.16
C ASP A 110 -10.65 12.51 -0.16
N GLY A 111 -11.98 12.39 -0.05
CA GLY A 111 -12.70 11.15 -0.34
C GLY A 111 -12.45 10.64 -1.76
N ASN A 112 -12.21 11.52 -2.73
CA ASN A 112 -11.94 11.12 -4.11
C ASN A 112 -10.61 10.36 -4.29
N SER A 113 -9.70 10.45 -3.31
CA SER A 113 -8.42 9.73 -3.30
C SER A 113 -8.51 8.31 -2.71
N LEU A 114 -9.71 7.90 -2.28
CA LEU A 114 -9.97 6.66 -1.57
C LEU A 114 -10.80 5.70 -2.41
N GLN A 115 -10.58 4.41 -2.18
CA GLN A 115 -11.42 3.34 -2.71
C GLN A 115 -12.09 2.61 -1.55
N LYS A 116 -13.41 2.47 -1.61
CA LYS A 116 -14.16 1.63 -0.67
C LYS A 116 -13.83 0.16 -0.93
N VAL A 117 -13.58 -0.61 0.12
CA VAL A 117 -13.32 -2.05 0.02
C VAL A 117 -14.42 -2.85 0.72
N ASP A 118 -14.74 -4.02 0.19
CA ASP A 118 -15.72 -4.93 0.77
C ASP A 118 -15.03 -6.00 1.64
N PRO A 119 -15.17 -5.96 2.98
CA PRO A 119 -14.52 -6.92 3.86
C PRO A 119 -14.88 -8.39 3.59
N GLN A 120 -16.00 -8.67 2.92
CA GLN A 120 -16.41 -10.03 2.58
C GLN A 120 -15.45 -10.70 1.58
N LEU A 121 -14.76 -9.93 0.73
CA LEU A 121 -13.79 -10.46 -0.23
C LEU A 121 -12.54 -11.06 0.44
N VAL A 122 -12.33 -10.75 1.72
CA VAL A 122 -11.16 -11.18 2.50
C VAL A 122 -11.55 -11.83 3.83
N ASP A 123 -12.81 -12.24 3.99
CA ASP A 123 -13.35 -12.82 5.23
C ASP A 123 -13.04 -11.97 6.49
N GLY A 124 -13.06 -10.64 6.33
CA GLY A 124 -12.73 -9.68 7.38
C GLY A 124 -11.23 -9.46 7.63
N HIS A 125 -10.33 -10.20 6.97
CA HIS A 125 -8.87 -9.99 7.02
C HIS A 125 -8.43 -8.80 6.17
N LEU A 126 -8.78 -7.59 6.59
CA LEU A 126 -8.56 -6.35 5.83
C LEU A 126 -7.12 -6.12 5.35
N SER A 127 -6.12 -6.62 6.07
CA SER A 127 -4.71 -6.52 5.65
C SER A 127 -4.42 -7.27 4.34
N TYR A 128 -5.25 -8.23 3.93
CA TYR A 128 -5.09 -8.96 2.67
C TYR A 128 -5.28 -8.06 1.43
N PHE A 129 -6.00 -6.94 1.56
CA PHE A 129 -6.07 -5.91 0.52
C PHE A 129 -4.73 -5.22 0.22
N LEU A 130 -3.74 -5.35 1.12
CA LEU A 130 -2.37 -4.85 0.91
C LEU A 130 -1.43 -5.94 0.37
N GLY A 131 -1.92 -7.17 0.19
CA GLY A 131 -1.11 -8.34 -0.15
C GLY A 131 -1.75 -9.21 -1.22
N ALA A 132 -2.16 -10.42 -0.82
CA ALA A 132 -2.62 -11.43 -1.76
C ALA A 132 -3.91 -11.09 -2.51
N ILE A 133 -4.80 -10.32 -1.88
CA ILE A 133 -6.04 -9.79 -2.50
C ILE A 133 -5.84 -8.30 -2.79
N GLY A 134 -4.61 -7.90 -3.10
CA GLY A 134 -4.18 -6.54 -3.33
C GLY A 134 -3.13 -6.44 -4.45
N MET A 135 -2.38 -5.34 -4.46
CA MET A 135 -1.38 -5.06 -5.51
C MET A 135 -0.34 -6.20 -5.71
N PRO A 136 0.23 -6.82 -4.66
CA PRO A 136 1.14 -7.97 -4.85
C PRO A 136 0.49 -9.19 -5.51
N GLY A 137 -0.75 -9.51 -5.15
CA GLY A 137 -1.52 -10.58 -5.78
C GLY A 137 -1.85 -10.29 -7.24
N LEU A 138 -2.33 -9.08 -7.54
CA LEU A 138 -2.58 -8.62 -8.90
C LEU A 138 -1.31 -8.65 -9.76
N THR A 139 -0.17 -8.25 -9.20
CA THR A 139 1.14 -8.31 -9.87
C THR A 139 1.48 -9.74 -10.29
N SER A 140 1.25 -10.71 -9.41
CA SER A 140 1.53 -12.12 -9.69
C SER A 140 0.56 -12.68 -10.74
N LEU A 141 -0.72 -12.39 -10.61
CA LEU A 141 -1.77 -12.85 -11.53
C LEU A 141 -1.57 -12.30 -12.95
N PHE A 142 -1.47 -10.97 -13.08
CA PHE A 142 -1.34 -10.32 -14.38
C PHE A 142 0.04 -10.56 -15.00
N GLY A 143 1.11 -10.62 -14.20
CA GLY A 143 2.43 -11.00 -14.70
C GLY A 143 2.41 -12.36 -15.40
N ILE A 144 1.74 -13.35 -14.80
CA ILE A 144 1.59 -14.68 -15.39
C ILE A 144 0.63 -14.68 -16.59
N GLN A 145 -0.52 -14.01 -16.48
CA GLN A 145 -1.50 -13.96 -17.57
C GLN A 145 -0.95 -13.29 -18.82
N GLU A 146 -0.29 -12.14 -18.67
CA GLU A 146 0.10 -11.28 -19.79
C GLU A 146 1.50 -11.61 -20.33
N LYS A 147 2.39 -12.15 -19.49
CA LYS A 147 3.80 -12.40 -19.84
C LYS A 147 4.27 -13.83 -19.61
N GLY A 148 3.49 -14.65 -18.90
CA GLY A 148 3.89 -16.01 -18.55
C GLY A 148 3.78 -17.01 -19.69
N HIS A 149 2.97 -16.73 -20.72
CA HIS A 149 2.74 -17.61 -21.88
C HIS A 149 2.46 -19.09 -21.50
N ILE A 150 1.71 -19.28 -20.41
CA ILE A 150 1.35 -20.60 -19.90
C ILE A 150 0.14 -21.13 -20.66
N THR A 151 0.22 -22.39 -21.12
CA THR A 151 -0.91 -23.10 -21.72
C THR A 151 -1.28 -24.31 -20.85
N ALA A 152 -2.58 -24.51 -20.59
CA ALA A 152 -3.06 -25.66 -19.82
C ALA A 152 -2.63 -26.98 -20.49
N GLY A 153 -2.18 -27.95 -19.69
CA GLY A 153 -1.69 -29.25 -20.15
C GLY A 153 -0.30 -29.26 -20.79
N SER A 154 0.39 -28.11 -20.86
CA SER A 154 1.70 -27.99 -21.52
C SER A 154 2.88 -28.61 -20.74
N ASN A 155 2.67 -29.04 -19.48
CA ASN A 155 3.73 -29.55 -18.59
C ASN A 155 4.95 -28.61 -18.46
N GLN A 156 4.73 -27.30 -18.58
CA GLN A 156 5.78 -26.30 -18.37
C GLN A 156 6.28 -26.29 -16.92
N THR A 157 7.57 -25.98 -16.72
CA THR A 157 8.17 -25.79 -15.39
C THR A 157 8.36 -24.30 -15.12
N MET A 158 7.84 -23.81 -13.99
CA MET A 158 8.07 -22.44 -13.52
C MET A 158 9.13 -22.42 -12.41
N VAL A 159 10.03 -21.44 -12.47
CA VAL A 159 10.96 -21.10 -11.38
C VAL A 159 10.61 -19.71 -10.85
N VAL A 160 10.51 -19.56 -9.53
CA VAL A 160 10.19 -18.28 -8.87
C VAL A 160 11.32 -17.91 -7.92
N SER A 161 11.97 -16.76 -8.14
CA SER A 161 12.88 -16.15 -7.16
C SER A 161 12.09 -15.34 -6.13
N GLY A 162 12.64 -15.18 -4.91
CA GLY A 162 11.88 -14.55 -3.82
C GLY A 162 10.57 -15.27 -3.49
N ALA A 163 10.53 -16.60 -3.68
CA ALA A 163 9.30 -17.41 -3.65
C ALA A 163 8.54 -17.38 -2.31
N ALA A 164 9.19 -17.00 -1.20
CA ALA A 164 8.53 -16.84 0.09
C ALA A 164 7.96 -15.43 0.33
N GLY A 165 8.18 -14.49 -0.60
CA GLY A 165 7.67 -13.12 -0.52
C GLY A 165 6.21 -12.98 -0.98
N ALA A 166 5.64 -11.78 -0.80
CA ALA A 166 4.23 -11.50 -1.11
C ALA A 166 3.84 -11.89 -2.55
N CYS A 167 4.59 -11.42 -3.56
CA CYS A 167 4.34 -11.81 -4.95
C CYS A 167 4.76 -13.26 -5.22
N GLY A 168 5.98 -13.64 -4.82
CA GLY A 168 6.56 -14.94 -5.18
C GLY A 168 5.73 -16.14 -4.70
N SER A 169 5.20 -16.07 -3.49
CA SER A 169 4.37 -17.13 -2.89
C SER A 169 3.07 -17.35 -3.65
N LEU A 170 2.52 -16.30 -4.27
CA LEU A 170 1.31 -16.36 -5.08
C LEU A 170 1.61 -16.75 -6.52
N ALA A 171 2.72 -16.26 -7.09
CA ALA A 171 3.14 -16.59 -8.44
C ALA A 171 3.28 -18.10 -8.65
N GLY A 172 3.90 -18.81 -7.70
CA GLY A 172 4.00 -20.27 -7.74
C GLY A 172 2.63 -20.96 -7.78
N GLN A 173 1.71 -20.54 -6.90
CA GLN A 173 0.35 -21.10 -6.83
C GLN A 173 -0.48 -20.80 -8.07
N VAL A 174 -0.48 -19.54 -8.54
CA VAL A 174 -1.22 -19.11 -9.75
C VAL A 174 -0.72 -19.85 -10.98
N SER A 175 0.59 -20.06 -11.10
CA SER A 175 1.17 -20.80 -12.21
C SER A 175 0.74 -22.25 -12.22
N PHE A 176 0.76 -22.91 -11.06
CA PHE A 176 0.32 -24.30 -10.92
C PHE A 176 -1.14 -24.46 -11.38
N LEU A 177 -2.04 -23.58 -10.93
CA LEU A 177 -3.46 -23.59 -11.32
C LEU A 177 -3.71 -23.33 -12.82
N LYS A 178 -2.73 -22.77 -13.54
CA LYS A 178 -2.83 -22.50 -14.98
C LYS A 178 -2.18 -23.57 -15.85
N ILE A 179 -1.27 -24.37 -15.27
CA ILE A 179 -0.56 -25.45 -15.98
C ILE A 179 -1.39 -26.72 -16.00
N ILE A 180 -2.05 -27.06 -14.88
CA ILE A 180 -2.95 -28.21 -14.78
C ILE A 180 -4.24 -27.98 -15.58
#